data_AF-A0A7S2V5V0-F1
#
_entry.id   AF-A0A7S2V5V0-F1
#
_cell.length_a   1.000
_cell.length_b   1.000
_cell.length_c   1.000
_cell.angle_alpha   90.00
_cell.angle_beta   90.00
_cell.angle_gamma   90.00
#
_symmetry.space_group_name_H-M   'P 1'
#
loop_
_entity.id
_entity.type
_entity.pdbx_description
1 polymer ?
#
loop_
_entity_poly.entity_id
_entity_poly.type
_entity_poly.pdbx_seq_one_letter_code
_entity_poly.pdbx_strand_id
1 'polypeptide(L)'
;LIMESKDSIKEKRRAKARLLVDLAKTKRIRMPANEQAAMVQAGMCLMAHREGNDFDIKGALRELEEKFGVNPEPEEHKSKTSGSGSKKRKKSTPPDESVPSEKKGASKKKKKPKSQPLVVKCEANQGLVDAFKELAGFEFKLKRMFQGIAYNKAVR
;
A
#
# COMPACT_ATOMS: atom_id res chain seq x y z
N LEU A 1 -25.75 -21.06 -21.19
CA LEU A 1 -24.62 -20.32 -20.60
C LEU A 1 -24.62 -20.58 -19.10
N ILE A 2 -23.70 -21.41 -18.59
CA ILE A 2 -23.64 -21.70 -17.15
C ILE A 2 -23.08 -20.45 -16.48
N MET A 3 -23.94 -19.69 -15.78
CA MET A 3 -23.51 -18.59 -14.94
C MET A 3 -22.72 -19.20 -13.78
N GLU A 4 -21.40 -19.22 -13.88
CA GLU A 4 -20.57 -19.58 -12.73
C GLU A 4 -20.89 -18.63 -11.58
N SER A 5 -21.33 -19.20 -10.45
CA SER A 5 -21.65 -18.45 -9.24
C SER A 5 -20.45 -17.58 -8.84
N LYS A 6 -20.74 -16.34 -8.40
CA LYS A 6 -19.71 -15.36 -7.99
C LYS A 6 -18.75 -15.93 -6.93
N ASP A 7 -19.22 -16.87 -6.12
CA ASP A 7 -18.42 -17.58 -5.11
C ASP A 7 -17.36 -18.50 -5.74
N SER A 8 -17.67 -19.17 -6.85
CA SER A 8 -16.71 -20.01 -7.59
C SER A 8 -15.57 -19.18 -8.17
N ILE A 9 -15.86 -17.99 -8.71
CA ILE A 9 -14.84 -17.06 -9.22
C ILE A 9 -13.92 -16.57 -8.08
N LYS A 10 -14.50 -16.27 -6.92
CA LYS A 10 -13.74 -15.84 -5.74
C LYS A 10 -12.80 -16.94 -5.24
N GLU A 11 -13.24 -18.18 -5.25
CA GLU A 11 -12.44 -19.33 -4.83
C GLU A 11 -11.32 -19.65 -5.82
N LYS A 12 -11.62 -19.67 -7.13
CA LYS A 12 -10.62 -19.77 -8.21
C LYS A 12 -9.56 -18.68 -8.10
N ARG A 13 -9.97 -17.43 -7.83
CA ARG A 13 -9.04 -16.32 -7.61
C ARG A 13 -8.14 -16.56 -6.41
N ARG A 14 -8.70 -17.05 -5.29
CA ARG A 14 -7.91 -17.32 -4.07
C ARG A 14 -6.90 -18.44 -4.31
N ALA A 15 -7.28 -19.50 -5.02
CA ALA A 15 -6.39 -20.59 -5.38
C ALA A 15 -5.25 -20.10 -6.30
N LYS A 16 -5.60 -19.35 -7.36
CA LYS A 16 -4.62 -18.74 -8.27
C LYS A 16 -3.69 -17.75 -7.57
N ALA A 17 -4.20 -16.96 -6.61
CA ALA A 17 -3.41 -16.01 -5.83
C ALA A 17 -2.37 -16.71 -4.95
N ARG A 18 -2.72 -17.86 -4.36
CA ARG A 18 -1.76 -18.69 -3.61
C ARG A 18 -0.64 -19.19 -4.52
N LEU A 19 -1.00 -19.76 -5.68
CA LEU A 19 -0.03 -20.21 -6.68
C LEU A 19 0.90 -19.06 -7.12
N LEU A 20 0.33 -17.88 -7.35
CA LEU A 20 1.09 -16.70 -7.73
C LEU A 20 2.08 -16.26 -6.63
N VAL A 21 1.66 -16.30 -5.36
CA VAL A 21 2.53 -16.01 -4.21
C VAL A 21 3.68 -17.02 -4.11
N ASP A 22 3.42 -18.31 -4.32
CA ASP A 22 4.45 -19.34 -4.24
C ASP A 22 5.45 -19.27 -5.40
N LEU A 23 4.97 -18.95 -6.61
CA LEU A 23 5.83 -18.65 -7.75
C LEU A 23 6.65 -17.36 -7.52
N ALA A 24 6.06 -16.34 -6.91
CA ALA A 24 6.75 -15.11 -6.56
C ALA A 24 7.87 -15.36 -5.53
N LYS A 25 7.65 -16.22 -4.52
CA LYS A 25 8.69 -16.66 -3.59
C LYS A 25 9.82 -17.40 -4.29
N THR A 26 9.47 -18.30 -5.21
CA THR A 26 10.45 -19.09 -5.99
C THR A 26 11.34 -18.18 -6.83
N LYS A 27 10.75 -17.16 -7.46
CA LYS A 27 11.47 -16.11 -8.21
C LYS A 27 12.09 -15.03 -7.33
N ARG A 28 12.01 -15.18 -6.00
CA ARG A 28 12.48 -14.21 -5.01
C ARG A 28 11.95 -12.78 -5.21
N ILE A 29 10.74 -12.64 -5.75
CA ILE A 29 10.06 -11.34 -5.86
C ILE A 29 9.81 -10.80 -4.45
N ARG A 30 10.03 -9.50 -4.25
CA ARG A 30 9.93 -8.84 -2.94
C ARG A 30 8.48 -8.68 -2.47
N MET A 31 7.88 -9.78 -2.05
CA MET A 31 6.51 -9.79 -1.52
C MET A 31 6.47 -9.38 -0.04
N PRO A 32 5.33 -8.82 0.43
CA PRO A 32 5.10 -8.58 1.85
C PRO A 32 5.29 -9.87 2.67
N ALA A 33 5.96 -9.77 3.83
CA ALA A 33 6.15 -10.92 4.73
C ALA A 33 4.83 -11.47 5.30
N ASN A 34 3.80 -10.63 5.37
CA ASN A 34 2.47 -11.03 5.81
C ASN A 34 1.74 -11.77 4.68
N GLU A 35 1.38 -13.02 4.92
CA GLU A 35 0.72 -13.89 3.95
C GLU A 35 -0.60 -13.28 3.42
N GLN A 36 -1.40 -12.68 4.30
CA GLN A 36 -2.63 -11.99 3.89
C GLN A 36 -2.34 -10.80 2.97
N ALA A 37 -1.32 -10.00 3.28
CA ALA A 37 -0.95 -8.86 2.45
C ALA A 37 -0.41 -9.31 1.08
N ALA A 38 0.40 -10.38 1.06
CA ALA A 38 0.90 -10.98 -0.17
C ALA A 38 -0.24 -11.53 -1.04
N MET A 39 -1.22 -12.22 -0.44
CA MET A 39 -2.40 -12.71 -1.16
C MET A 39 -3.29 -11.58 -1.69
N VAL A 40 -3.45 -10.47 -0.96
CA VAL A 40 -4.21 -9.31 -1.45
C VAL A 40 -3.52 -8.70 -2.67
N GLN A 41 -2.20 -8.48 -2.60
CA GLN A 41 -1.44 -7.93 -3.72
C GLN A 41 -1.42 -8.85 -4.94
N ALA A 42 -1.19 -10.14 -4.73
CA ALA A 42 -1.28 -11.16 -5.79
C ALA A 42 -2.70 -11.22 -6.38
N GLY A 43 -3.74 -11.16 -5.54
CA GLY A 43 -5.12 -11.11 -5.98
C GLY A 43 -5.46 -9.87 -6.80
N MET A 44 -4.88 -8.71 -6.47
CA MET A 44 -5.04 -7.48 -7.26
C MET A 44 -4.38 -7.61 -8.65
N CYS A 45 -3.18 -8.19 -8.73
CA CYS A 45 -2.50 -8.40 -10.02
C CYS A 45 -3.24 -9.44 -10.89
N LEU A 46 -3.79 -10.50 -10.29
CA LEU A 46 -4.63 -11.45 -11.03
C LEU A 46 -5.91 -10.80 -11.57
N MET A 47 -6.50 -9.85 -10.84
CA MET A 47 -7.67 -9.12 -11.33
C MET A 47 -7.33 -8.17 -12.49
N ALA A 48 -6.11 -7.62 -12.53
CA ALA A 48 -5.63 -6.81 -13.64
C ALA A 48 -5.41 -7.65 -14.90
N HIS A 49 -4.97 -8.89 -14.75
CA HIS A 49 -4.73 -9.87 -15.82
C HIS A 49 -5.86 -10.91 -15.95
N ARG A 50 -7.10 -10.49 -15.68
CA ARG A 50 -8.27 -11.37 -15.82
C ARG A 50 -8.80 -11.33 -17.25
N GLU A 51 -8.80 -12.48 -17.91
CA GLU A 51 -9.43 -12.67 -19.23
C GLU A 51 -10.72 -13.46 -19.06
N GLY A 52 -11.85 -12.77 -19.03
CA GLY A 52 -13.16 -13.39 -18.86
C GLY A 52 -13.32 -14.10 -17.51
N ASN A 53 -13.33 -15.43 -17.50
CA ASN A 53 -13.40 -16.24 -16.27
C ASN A 53 -12.06 -16.85 -15.87
N ASP A 54 -11.00 -16.61 -16.64
CA ASP A 54 -9.66 -17.11 -16.37
C ASP A 54 -8.72 -16.00 -15.89
N PHE A 55 -7.70 -16.43 -15.16
CA PHE A 55 -6.66 -15.56 -14.62
C PHE A 55 -5.31 -15.95 -15.23
N ASP A 56 -4.69 -15.00 -15.93
CA ASP A 56 -3.33 -15.19 -16.46
C ASP A 56 -2.30 -15.01 -15.34
N ILE A 57 -1.74 -16.13 -14.88
CA ILE A 57 -0.72 -16.17 -13.84
C ILE A 57 0.60 -15.60 -14.37
N LYS A 58 0.92 -15.78 -15.66
CA LYS A 58 2.21 -15.35 -16.21
C LYS A 58 2.27 -13.84 -16.33
N GLY A 59 1.22 -13.21 -16.87
CA GLY A 59 1.07 -11.76 -16.90
C GLY A 59 1.10 -11.14 -15.51
N ALA A 60 0.28 -11.67 -14.59
CA ALA A 60 0.24 -11.19 -13.20
C ALA A 60 1.59 -11.34 -12.47
N LEU A 61 2.37 -12.38 -12.80
CA LEU A 61 3.70 -12.59 -12.23
C LEU A 61 4.72 -11.58 -12.75
N ARG A 62 4.66 -11.23 -14.05
CA ARG A 62 5.50 -10.17 -14.62
C ARG A 62 5.15 -8.81 -14.01
N GLU A 63 3.87 -8.55 -13.77
CA GLU A 63 3.42 -7.32 -13.10
C GLU A 63 3.88 -7.26 -11.63
N LEU A 64 3.87 -8.40 -10.91
CA LEU A 64 4.46 -8.49 -9.57
C LEU A 64 5.96 -8.23 -9.58
N GLU A 65 6.67 -8.76 -10.58
CA GLU A 65 8.10 -8.54 -10.75
C GLU A 65 8.40 -7.06 -11.02
N GLU A 66 7.60 -6.39 -11.85
CA GLU A 66 7.72 -4.95 -12.12
C GLU A 66 7.39 -4.09 -10.89
N LYS A 67 6.35 -4.45 -10.13
CA LYS A 67 5.88 -3.66 -8.97
C LYS A 67 6.75 -3.80 -7.74
N PHE A 68 7.23 -5.01 -7.46
CA PHE A 68 7.94 -5.31 -6.23
C PHE A 68 9.45 -5.48 -6.44
N GLY A 69 9.87 -5.76 -7.67
CA GLY A 69 11.25 -6.11 -7.98
C GLY A 69 11.62 -7.51 -7.51
N VAL A 70 12.65 -8.08 -8.14
CA VAL A 70 13.31 -9.28 -7.66
C VAL A 70 14.24 -8.88 -6.51
N ASN A 71 14.12 -9.57 -5.38
CA ASN A 71 15.06 -9.42 -4.27
C ASN A 71 16.41 -9.95 -4.78
N PRO A 72 17.46 -9.11 -4.84
CA PRO A 72 18.74 -9.56 -5.34
C PRO A 72 19.22 -10.74 -4.49
N GLU A 73 19.67 -11.82 -5.14
CA GLU A 73 20.57 -12.77 -4.50
C GLU A 73 21.71 -11.99 -3.81
N PRO A 74 22.29 -12.50 -2.71
CA PRO A 74 23.66 -12.12 -2.37
C PRO A 74 24.59 -12.72 -3.43
N GLU A 75 24.55 -12.18 -4.65
CA GLU A 75 25.56 -12.47 -5.67
C GLU A 75 26.88 -11.91 -5.16
N GLU A 76 27.82 -12.82 -4.86
CA GLU A 76 29.22 -12.48 -4.69
C GLU A 76 29.68 -11.70 -5.92
N HIS A 77 29.99 -10.42 -5.69
CA HIS A 77 30.80 -9.55 -6.52
C HIS A 77 30.48 -9.46 -8.03
N LYS A 78 29.73 -8.39 -8.40
CA LYS A 78 30.24 -7.38 -9.34
C LYS A 78 29.57 -6.02 -9.13
N SER A 79 30.38 -5.14 -8.57
CA SER A 79 30.29 -3.68 -8.42
C SER A 79 29.35 -2.92 -9.38
N LYS A 80 28.50 -2.05 -8.79
CA LYS A 80 28.57 -0.58 -8.94
C LYS A 80 27.64 0.12 -7.92
N THR A 81 28.28 0.77 -6.94
CA THR A 81 27.96 2.07 -6.32
C THR A 81 26.48 2.45 -6.21
N SER A 82 25.86 2.56 -5.02
CA SER A 82 26.17 3.55 -4.00
C SER A 82 25.69 3.16 -2.59
N GLY A 83 26.54 3.43 -1.58
CA GLY A 83 26.15 3.47 -0.16
C GLY A 83 25.12 4.58 0.08
N SER A 84 24.42 4.68 1.22
CA SER A 84 24.72 4.36 2.61
C SER A 84 23.34 4.39 3.31
N GLY A 85 22.92 3.42 4.11
CA GLY A 85 23.31 3.32 5.51
C GLY A 85 22.09 3.25 6.44
N SER A 86 21.64 2.04 6.73
CA SER A 86 21.20 1.49 8.03
C SER A 86 20.54 2.40 9.11
N LYS A 87 19.32 2.03 9.56
CA LYS A 87 19.12 1.61 10.99
C LYS A 87 17.76 0.95 11.29
N LYS A 88 17.89 -0.34 11.62
CA LYS A 88 17.12 -1.25 12.49
C LYS A 88 16.32 -0.60 13.64
N ARG A 89 15.05 -1.03 13.86
CA ARG A 89 14.45 -1.43 15.17
C ARG A 89 13.00 -1.95 14.99
N LYS A 90 12.77 -3.26 15.17
CA LYS A 90 12.06 -3.93 16.31
C LYS A 90 10.69 -3.29 16.64
N LYS A 91 9.57 -3.88 16.20
CA LYS A 91 8.73 -4.94 16.83
C LYS A 91 7.93 -4.45 18.05
N SER A 92 6.60 -4.35 17.90
CA SER A 92 5.59 -4.91 18.81
C SER A 92 4.16 -4.59 18.32
N THR A 93 3.46 -5.62 17.85
CA THR A 93 1.99 -5.79 17.91
C THR A 93 1.55 -6.03 19.37
N PRO A 94 0.27 -6.29 19.73
CA PRO A 94 -1.07 -6.20 19.07
C PRO A 94 -2.02 -5.36 19.99
N PRO A 95 -3.33 -5.62 20.24
CA PRO A 95 -4.46 -6.25 19.50
C PRO A 95 -5.67 -5.25 19.37
N ASP A 96 -6.60 -5.36 18.41
CA ASP A 96 -7.83 -6.19 18.37
C ASP A 96 -9.11 -5.39 18.67
N GLU A 97 -10.18 -5.81 17.97
CA GLU A 97 -11.62 -5.55 18.08
C GLU A 97 -12.16 -4.29 18.76
N SER A 98 -13.05 -3.60 18.03
CA SER A 98 -14.49 -3.60 18.32
C SER A 98 -15.16 -2.39 17.67
N VAL A 99 -16.06 -2.66 16.73
CA VAL A 99 -17.17 -1.73 16.45
C VAL A 99 -18.14 -1.85 17.63
N PRO A 100 -18.63 -0.74 18.19
CA PRO A 100 -20.09 -0.64 18.23
C PRO A 100 -20.62 0.74 17.84
N SER A 101 -21.84 0.65 17.31
CA SER A 101 -22.85 1.64 17.01
C SER A 101 -22.91 2.91 17.87
N GLU A 102 -23.41 3.95 17.19
CA GLU A 102 -24.37 4.96 17.66
C GLU A 102 -24.45 5.27 19.16
N LYS A 103 -24.19 6.53 19.53
CA LYS A 103 -25.26 7.49 19.88
C LYS A 103 -24.68 8.85 20.23
N LYS A 104 -25.45 9.88 19.87
CA LYS A 104 -25.31 11.27 20.30
C LYS A 104 -25.05 11.34 21.82
N GLY A 105 -24.05 12.13 22.20
CA GLY A 105 -23.81 12.46 23.60
C GLY A 105 -22.78 13.57 23.70
N ALA A 106 -23.26 14.80 23.89
CA ALA A 106 -22.45 15.97 24.09
C ALA A 106 -21.49 15.76 25.27
N SER A 107 -20.19 15.82 25.03
CA SER A 107 -19.18 15.86 26.09
C SER A 107 -18.00 16.69 25.60
N LYS A 108 -17.81 17.85 26.24
CA LYS A 108 -16.75 18.82 25.97
C LYS A 108 -15.37 18.16 26.13
N LYS A 109 -14.83 17.59 25.06
CA LYS A 109 -13.45 17.09 25.01
C LYS A 109 -12.50 18.29 24.94
N LYS A 110 -11.68 18.46 25.98
CA LYS A 110 -10.53 19.37 25.99
C LYS A 110 -9.70 19.11 24.73
N LYS A 111 -9.57 20.12 23.87
CA LYS A 111 -8.76 20.03 22.64
C LYS A 111 -7.31 19.79 23.08
N LYS A 112 -6.72 18.67 22.66
CA LYS A 112 -5.27 18.43 22.77
C LYS A 112 -4.53 19.64 22.20
N PRO A 113 -3.40 20.07 22.79
CA PRO A 113 -2.60 21.15 22.22
C PRO A 113 -2.30 20.80 20.77
N LYS A 114 -2.68 21.70 19.85
CA LYS A 114 -2.29 21.58 18.45
C LYS A 114 -0.78 21.57 18.44
N SER A 115 -0.17 20.42 18.13
CA SER A 115 1.23 20.33 17.75
C SER A 115 1.49 21.47 16.78
N GLN A 116 2.35 22.40 17.16
CA GLN A 116 2.72 23.50 16.28
C GLN A 116 3.23 22.90 14.96
N PRO A 117 2.84 23.46 13.81
CA PRO A 117 3.41 23.01 12.55
C PRO A 117 4.91 23.24 12.64
N LEU A 118 5.69 22.16 12.52
CA LEU A 118 7.10 22.25 12.21
C LEU A 118 7.15 22.93 10.85
N VAL A 119 7.37 24.24 10.85
CA VAL A 119 7.61 24.96 9.61
C VAL A 119 8.97 24.47 9.14
N VAL A 120 8.97 23.54 8.20
CA VAL A 120 10.16 23.11 7.50
C VAL A 120 10.66 24.32 6.72
N LYS A 121 11.54 25.11 7.34
CA LYS A 121 12.20 26.27 6.73
C LYS A 121 13.36 25.84 5.83
N CYS A 122 13.14 24.83 4.98
CA CYS A 122 14.07 24.55 3.90
C CYS A 122 13.61 25.36 2.69
N GLU A 123 14.29 26.48 2.42
CA GLU A 123 14.00 27.35 1.27
C GLU A 123 14.00 26.57 -0.06
N ALA A 124 14.88 25.56 -0.17
CA ALA A 124 14.94 24.64 -1.30
C ALA A 124 13.64 23.85 -1.56
N ASN A 125 12.82 23.61 -0.53
CA ASN A 125 11.59 22.83 -0.62
C ASN A 125 10.32 23.70 -0.58
N GLN A 126 10.47 25.03 -0.52
CA GLN A 126 9.34 25.94 -0.40
C GLN A 126 8.39 25.85 -1.60
N GLY A 127 8.93 25.67 -2.81
CA GLY A 127 8.12 25.45 -4.01
C GLY A 127 7.26 24.18 -3.94
N LEU A 128 7.79 23.10 -3.35
CA LEU A 128 7.04 21.86 -3.15
C LEU A 128 5.97 22.02 -2.07
N VAL A 129 6.30 22.70 -0.98
CA VAL A 129 5.39 23.06 0.12
C VAL A 129 4.16 23.80 -0.43
N ASP A 130 4.37 24.80 -1.29
CA ASP A 130 3.27 25.60 -1.84
C ASP A 130 2.45 24.82 -2.88
N ALA A 131 3.09 24.01 -3.73
CA ALA A 131 2.40 23.10 -4.65
C ALA A 131 1.48 22.09 -3.92
N PHE A 132 1.96 21.49 -2.82
CA PHE A 132 1.15 20.55 -2.03
C PHE A 132 0.02 21.23 -1.24
N LYS A 133 0.17 22.49 -0.81
CA LYS A 133 -0.93 23.27 -0.22
C LYS A 133 -2.03 23.55 -1.23
N GLU A 134 -1.65 23.95 -2.44
CA GLU A 134 -2.59 24.21 -3.53
C GLU A 134 -3.34 22.93 -3.90
N LEU A 135 -2.62 21.81 -4.06
CA LEU A 135 -3.22 20.51 -4.34
C LEU A 135 -4.17 20.06 -3.23
N ALA A 136 -3.79 20.24 -1.95
CA ALA A 136 -4.68 19.96 -0.83
C ALA A 136 -5.99 20.77 -0.91
N GLY A 137 -5.90 22.06 -1.28
CA GLY A 137 -7.05 22.94 -1.49
C GLY A 137 -7.97 22.45 -2.61
N PHE A 138 -7.41 21.99 -3.73
CA PHE A 138 -8.18 21.38 -4.82
C PHE A 138 -8.93 20.12 -4.38
N GLU A 139 -8.27 19.22 -3.64
CA GLU A 139 -8.92 18.01 -3.15
C GLU A 139 -10.05 18.31 -2.15
N PHE A 140 -9.88 19.31 -1.28
CA PHE A 140 -10.97 19.75 -0.41
C PHE A 140 -12.16 20.32 -1.19
N LYS A 141 -11.93 21.07 -2.28
CA LYS A 141 -12.99 21.54 -3.18
C LYS A 141 -13.72 20.38 -3.86
N LEU A 142 -13.01 19.30 -4.20
CA LEU A 142 -13.57 18.06 -4.76
C LEU A 142 -14.22 17.14 -3.71
N LYS A 143 -14.36 17.59 -2.45
CA LYS A 143 -14.86 16.81 -1.29
C LYS A 143 -14.02 15.55 -1.00
N ARG A 144 -12.78 15.51 -1.48
CA ARG A 144 -11.80 14.44 -1.30
C ARG A 144 -10.98 14.70 -0.03
N MET A 145 -11.65 14.56 1.12
CA MET A 145 -11.11 14.92 2.43
C MET A 145 -9.84 14.14 2.79
N PHE A 146 -9.76 12.85 2.45
CA PHE A 146 -8.58 12.03 2.74
C PHE A 146 -7.34 12.46 1.96
N GLN A 147 -7.48 12.77 0.67
CA GLN A 147 -6.37 13.26 -0.15
C GLN A 147 -5.94 14.67 0.27
N GLY A 148 -6.90 15.55 0.56
CA GLY A 148 -6.59 16.89 1.11
C GLY A 148 -5.80 16.82 2.42
N ILE A 149 -6.16 15.89 3.32
CA ILE A 149 -5.40 15.67 4.57
C ILE A 149 -4.02 15.09 4.30
N ALA A 150 -3.87 14.17 3.34
CA ALA A 150 -2.59 13.57 2.98
C ALA A 150 -1.60 14.62 2.45
N TYR A 151 -2.06 15.48 1.53
CA TYR A 151 -1.23 16.57 1.00
C TYR A 151 -0.94 17.64 2.06
N ASN A 152 -1.91 17.99 2.92
CA ASN A 152 -1.65 18.93 4.03
C ASN A 152 -0.61 18.41 5.02
N LYS A 153 -0.54 17.08 5.22
CA LYS A 153 0.48 16.44 6.06
C LYS A 153 1.86 16.42 5.41
N ALA A 154 1.93 16.31 4.08
CA ALA A 154 3.21 16.30 3.34
C ALA A 154 3.97 17.64 3.41
N VAL A 155 3.29 18.71 3.83
CA VAL A 155 3.83 20.08 3.90
C VAL A 155 4.25 20.49 5.32
N ARG A 156 3.99 19.64 6.31
CA ARG A 156 4.40 19.84 7.70
C ARG A 156 5.64 19.03 8.01
#